data_AF-X1PUU5-F1
#
_entry.id   AF-X1PUU5-F1
#
_cell.length_a   1.000
_cell.length_b   1.000
_cell.length_c   1.000
_cell.angle_alpha   90.00
_cell.angle_beta   90.00
_cell.angle_gamma   90.00
#
_symmetry.space_group_name_H-M   'P 1'
#
loop_
_entity.id
_entity.type
_entity.pdbx_description
1 polymer ?
#
loop_
_entity_poly.entity_id
_entity_poly.type
_entity_poly.pdbx_seq_one_letter_code
_entity_poly.pdbx_strand_id
1 'polypeptide(L)'
;FGQKGENWRKIGDCPNERDREELVFNMEGRRVTKLRYLLGELFIMTGKGECFDSFPAIAAHVTAYARMYLWSLMQQAGYGNYFYCDTDSLIVNEAGLCKLDALITPSNLGGLKIEQETRSVIIRGLKDYTFGSKSVVKGVRKNAVQVTDGVFRQEQWPSFRGILRSGEPDTYTVGSTLKHLSREYTKGTVNPDGVVVPFVFADVLETP
;
A
#
# COMPACT_ATOMS: atom_id res chain seq x y z
N PHE A 1 -1.29 7.34 4.47
CA PHE A 1 -1.36 8.47 5.42
C PHE A 1 -2.76 9.03 5.67
N GLY A 2 -3.89 8.36 5.36
CA GLY A 2 -5.21 8.79 5.86
C GLY A 2 -5.57 10.28 5.69
N GLN A 3 -4.95 10.97 4.72
CA GLN A 3 -4.97 12.44 4.66
C GLN A 3 -6.30 12.95 4.14
N LYS A 4 -7.04 12.11 3.40
CA LYS A 4 -8.36 12.44 2.88
C LYS A 4 -9.44 12.09 3.90
N GLY A 5 -10.17 13.10 4.33
CA GLY A 5 -11.33 13.02 5.21
C GLY A 5 -12.63 13.23 4.47
N GLU A 6 -13.72 12.75 5.09
CA GLU A 6 -15.08 13.14 4.75
C GLU A 6 -15.59 14.02 5.88
N ASN A 7 -16.15 15.18 5.55
CA ASN A 7 -16.71 16.10 6.53
C ASN A 7 -18.18 15.74 6.76
N TRP A 8 -18.52 15.43 8.01
CA TRP A 8 -19.87 15.03 8.40
C TRP A 8 -20.47 16.09 9.32
N ARG A 9 -21.73 16.42 9.08
CA ARG A 9 -22.51 17.33 9.94
C ARG A 9 -23.72 16.59 10.47
N LYS A 10 -23.93 16.60 11.79
CA LYS A 10 -25.15 16.08 12.41
C LYS A 10 -26.34 16.92 11.92
N ILE A 11 -27.40 16.27 11.48
CA ILE A 11 -28.65 16.89 11.00
C ILE A 11 -29.88 16.43 11.77
N GLY A 12 -29.73 15.47 12.69
CA GLY A 12 -30.82 15.04 13.56
C GLY A 12 -30.45 13.84 14.42
N ASP A 13 -31.43 13.38 15.18
CA ASP A 13 -31.40 12.15 15.97
C ASP A 13 -32.33 11.11 15.32
N CYS A 14 -31.94 9.86 15.37
CA CYS A 14 -32.64 8.72 14.81
C CYS A 14 -32.45 7.46 15.68
N PRO A 15 -32.86 7.48 16.96
CA PRO A 15 -32.51 6.45 17.95
C PRO A 15 -33.02 5.02 17.63
N ASN A 16 -34.02 4.91 16.76
CA ASN A 16 -34.62 3.62 16.36
C ASN A 16 -34.16 3.16 14.96
N GLU A 17 -33.26 3.90 14.32
CA GLU A 17 -32.72 3.55 13.01
C GLU A 17 -31.46 2.69 13.17
N ARG A 18 -31.28 1.74 12.25
CA ARG A 18 -30.06 0.93 12.19
C ARG A 18 -28.88 1.74 11.65
N ASP A 19 -27.69 1.44 12.16
CA ASP A 19 -26.45 2.03 11.67
C ASP A 19 -26.16 1.64 10.22
N ARG A 20 -26.05 2.64 9.33
CA ARG A 20 -25.81 2.43 7.90
C ARG A 20 -25.34 3.68 7.20
N GLU A 21 -24.83 3.53 5.98
CA GLU A 21 -24.61 4.63 5.04
C GLU A 21 -25.50 4.52 3.81
N GLU A 22 -26.18 5.61 3.47
CA GLU A 22 -27.02 5.72 2.28
C GLU A 22 -26.41 6.72 1.30
N LEU A 23 -26.52 6.42 0.01
CA LEU A 23 -26.07 7.31 -1.06
C LEU A 23 -27.30 8.05 -1.61
N VAL A 24 -27.27 9.38 -1.52
CA VAL A 24 -28.43 10.23 -1.84
C VAL A 24 -28.14 11.01 -3.12
N PHE A 25 -29.03 10.88 -4.09
CA PHE A 25 -28.98 11.61 -5.36
C PHE A 25 -29.91 12.81 -5.32
N ASN A 26 -29.37 14.03 -5.38
CA ASN A 26 -30.19 15.21 -5.57
C ASN A 26 -30.47 15.41 -7.07
N MET A 27 -31.74 15.19 -7.46
CA MET A 27 -32.20 15.26 -8.86
C MET A 27 -32.18 16.68 -9.44
N GLU A 28 -32.28 17.71 -8.59
CA GLU A 28 -32.26 19.12 -9.01
C GLU A 28 -30.83 19.69 -9.10
N GLY A 29 -29.89 19.14 -8.32
CA GLY A 29 -28.54 19.70 -8.14
C GLY A 29 -27.37 18.91 -8.75
N ARG A 30 -27.60 17.75 -9.38
CA ARG A 30 -26.56 16.82 -9.91
C ARG A 30 -25.45 16.47 -8.89
N ARG A 31 -25.73 16.56 -7.58
CA ARG A 31 -24.76 16.24 -6.53
C ARG A 31 -25.17 14.97 -5.81
N VAL A 32 -24.23 14.04 -5.74
CA VAL A 32 -24.31 12.84 -4.92
C VAL A 32 -23.79 13.18 -3.53
N THR A 33 -24.61 12.98 -2.50
CA THR A 33 -24.20 13.08 -1.09
C THR A 33 -24.41 11.74 -0.38
N LYS A 34 -24.07 11.68 0.91
CA LYS A 34 -24.30 10.51 1.76
C LYS A 34 -25.00 10.91 3.04
N LEU A 35 -25.87 10.03 3.52
CA LEU A 35 -26.36 10.04 4.89
C LEU A 35 -25.66 8.92 5.67
N ARG A 36 -25.35 9.19 6.94
CA ARG A 36 -24.84 8.20 7.87
C ARG A 36 -25.75 8.18 9.09
N TYR A 37 -26.30 7.02 9.38
CA TYR A 37 -26.99 6.68 10.60
C TYR A 37 -25.96 5.97 11.48
N LEU A 38 -25.67 6.51 12.65
CA LEU A 38 -24.67 5.95 13.54
C LEU A 38 -25.01 6.27 14.99
N LEU A 39 -25.14 5.23 15.83
CA LEU A 39 -25.41 5.36 17.27
C LEU A 39 -26.65 6.20 17.59
N GLY A 40 -27.70 6.05 16.78
CA GLY A 40 -28.94 6.80 16.93
C GLY A 40 -28.85 8.27 16.52
N GLU A 41 -27.80 8.69 15.80
CA GLU A 41 -27.64 10.03 15.25
C GLU A 41 -27.57 10.01 13.71
N LEU A 42 -28.09 11.07 13.09
CA LEU A 42 -28.12 11.23 11.63
C LEU A 42 -27.15 12.31 11.18
N PHE A 43 -26.27 11.97 10.23
CA PHE A 43 -25.27 12.86 9.66
C PHE A 43 -25.40 12.97 8.14
N ILE A 44 -25.10 14.15 7.58
CA ILE A 44 -24.92 14.37 6.14
C ILE A 44 -23.46 14.64 5.79
N MET A 45 -22.98 14.04 4.70
CA MET A 45 -21.67 14.37 4.15
C MET A 45 -21.72 15.75 3.49
N THR A 46 -20.94 16.69 4.02
CA THR A 46 -20.91 18.08 3.53
C THR A 46 -19.77 18.31 2.54
N GLY A 47 -18.76 17.45 2.53
CA GLY A 47 -17.64 17.56 1.60
C GLY A 47 -16.57 16.51 1.83
N LYS A 48 -15.53 16.60 1.00
CA LYS A 48 -14.28 15.85 1.15
C LYS A 48 -13.16 16.86 1.20
N GLY A 49 -12.21 16.62 2.08
CA GLY A 49 -11.08 17.52 2.27
C GLY A 49 -9.94 16.77 2.94
N GLU A 50 -9.04 17.53 3.55
CA GLU A 50 -8.03 16.94 4.40
C GLU A 50 -8.61 16.65 5.80
N CYS A 51 -8.11 15.61 6.46
CA CYS A 51 -8.49 15.35 7.85
C CYS A 51 -8.03 16.50 8.76
N PHE A 52 -8.70 16.72 9.89
CA PHE A 52 -8.42 17.84 10.80
C PHE A 52 -6.93 17.94 11.20
N ASP A 53 -6.32 16.83 11.63
CA ASP A 53 -4.90 16.76 12.00
C ASP A 53 -3.99 16.33 10.84
N SER A 54 -4.42 16.53 9.60
CA SER A 54 -3.58 16.19 8.46
C SER A 54 -2.51 17.27 8.24
N PHE A 55 -1.26 16.83 8.11
CA PHE A 55 -0.16 17.70 7.70
C PHE A 55 0.70 16.98 6.66
N PRO A 56 0.30 17.00 5.38
CA PRO A 56 0.95 16.23 4.32
C PRO A 56 2.44 16.53 4.16
N ALA A 57 2.89 17.74 4.46
CA ALA A 57 4.28 18.16 4.32
C ALA A 57 5.24 17.36 5.23
N ILE A 58 4.85 17.01 6.46
CA ILE A 58 5.68 16.16 7.34
C ILE A 58 5.82 14.76 6.73
N ALA A 59 4.71 14.15 6.31
CA ALA A 59 4.75 12.81 5.70
C ALA A 59 5.58 12.80 4.40
N ALA A 60 5.45 13.85 3.57
CA ALA A 60 6.26 14.03 2.37
C ALA A 60 7.75 14.15 2.70
N HIS A 61 8.11 14.98 3.70
CA HIS A 61 9.50 15.15 4.13
C HIS A 61 10.13 13.85 4.64
N VAL A 62 9.43 13.14 5.54
CA VAL A 62 9.90 11.85 6.09
C VAL A 62 10.11 10.82 4.99
N THR A 63 9.15 10.70 4.05
CA THR A 63 9.25 9.73 2.95
C THR A 63 10.34 10.10 1.93
N ALA A 64 10.56 11.39 1.68
CA ALA A 64 11.66 11.86 0.83
C ALA A 64 13.01 11.55 1.47
N TYR A 65 13.18 11.87 2.76
CA TYR A 65 14.39 11.56 3.52
C TYR A 65 14.70 10.06 3.51
N ALA A 66 13.72 9.21 3.84
CA ALA A 66 13.89 7.75 3.83
C ALA A 66 14.31 7.22 2.45
N ARG A 67 13.74 7.76 1.37
CA ARG A 67 14.11 7.39 -0.01
C ARG A 67 15.53 7.80 -0.36
N MET A 68 15.95 9.00 0.02
CA MET A 68 17.32 9.48 -0.19
C MET A 68 18.33 8.67 0.62
N TYR A 69 17.98 8.28 1.84
CA TYR A 69 18.81 7.41 2.66
C TYR A 69 18.95 6.02 2.02
N LEU A 70 17.85 5.38 1.62
CA LEU A 70 17.90 4.10 0.91
C LEU A 70 18.73 4.19 -0.39
N TRP A 71 18.63 5.29 -1.13
CA TRP A 71 19.48 5.56 -2.29
C TRP A 71 20.97 5.65 -1.91
N SER A 72 21.33 6.34 -0.83
CA SER A 72 22.73 6.38 -0.36
C SER A 72 23.27 5.00 0.01
N LEU A 73 22.45 4.13 0.60
CA LEU A 73 22.83 2.74 0.90
C LEU A 73 23.08 1.94 -0.40
N MET A 74 22.23 2.12 -1.42
CA MET A 74 22.43 1.49 -2.73
C MET A 74 23.73 1.96 -3.39
N GLN A 75 24.04 3.25 -3.30
CA GLN A 75 25.31 3.79 -3.80
C GLN A 75 26.52 3.21 -3.04
N GLN A 76 26.43 3.08 -1.71
CA GLN A 76 27.49 2.51 -0.89
C GLN A 76 27.69 1.01 -1.16
N ALA A 77 26.62 0.22 -1.30
CA ALA A 77 26.70 -1.17 -1.74
C ALA A 77 27.32 -1.28 -3.15
N GLY A 78 27.06 -0.27 -4.00
CA GLY A 78 27.55 -0.18 -5.36
C GLY A 78 26.68 -0.99 -6.34
N TYR A 79 26.63 -0.51 -7.58
CA TYR A 79 25.85 -1.13 -8.65
C TYR A 79 26.22 -2.61 -8.83
N GLY A 80 25.22 -3.45 -9.06
CA GLY A 80 25.37 -4.91 -9.18
C GLY A 80 25.42 -5.67 -7.85
N ASN A 81 25.51 -4.99 -6.70
CA ASN A 81 25.52 -5.64 -5.39
C ASN A 81 24.19 -5.57 -4.64
N TYR A 82 23.18 -4.90 -5.20
CA TYR A 82 21.82 -4.89 -4.70
C TYR A 82 20.86 -5.43 -5.76
N PHE A 83 19.86 -6.18 -5.32
CA PHE A 83 18.90 -6.86 -6.21
C PHE A 83 17.49 -6.30 -6.10
N TYR A 84 17.09 -5.81 -4.93
CA TYR A 84 15.74 -5.34 -4.68
C TYR A 84 15.69 -4.41 -3.47
N CYS A 85 14.76 -3.47 -3.45
CA CYS A 85 14.45 -2.66 -2.27
C CYS A 85 12.94 -2.51 -2.06
N ASP A 86 12.52 -2.42 -0.80
CA ASP A 86 11.13 -2.10 -0.44
C ASP A 86 11.08 -1.27 0.84
N THR A 87 10.67 -0.01 0.69
CA THR A 87 10.44 0.98 1.76
C THR A 87 11.68 1.31 2.60
N ASP A 88 12.16 0.36 3.38
CA ASP A 88 13.22 0.46 4.38
C ASP A 88 14.15 -0.76 4.37
N SER A 89 14.07 -1.60 3.33
CA SER A 89 14.88 -2.81 3.19
C SER A 89 15.61 -2.87 1.85
N LEU A 90 16.78 -3.51 1.85
CA LEU A 90 17.63 -3.75 0.68
C LEU A 90 18.07 -5.22 0.67
N ILE A 91 17.91 -5.90 -0.46
CA ILE A 91 18.48 -7.22 -0.70
C ILE A 91 19.80 -7.03 -1.41
N VAL A 92 20.89 -7.51 -0.82
CA VAL A 92 22.26 -7.39 -1.33
C VAL A 92 22.94 -8.75 -1.43
N ASN A 93 24.01 -8.81 -2.21
CA ASN A 93 24.97 -9.92 -2.15
C ASN A 93 26.00 -9.69 -1.02
N GLU A 94 26.90 -10.65 -0.84
CA GLU A 94 27.97 -10.59 0.17
C GLU A 94 28.88 -9.37 0.00
N ALA A 95 29.29 -9.03 -1.23
CA ALA A 95 30.14 -7.87 -1.49
C ALA A 95 29.44 -6.55 -1.11
N GLY A 96 28.14 -6.42 -1.35
CA GLY A 96 27.32 -5.29 -0.93
C GLY A 96 27.17 -5.23 0.59
N LEU A 97 26.99 -6.38 1.24
CA LEU A 97 26.92 -6.47 2.69
C LEU A 97 28.22 -5.99 3.36
N CYS A 98 29.38 -6.46 2.88
CA CYS A 98 30.68 -6.02 3.41
C CYS A 98 30.88 -4.49 3.30
N LYS A 99 30.38 -3.86 2.24
CA LYS A 99 30.45 -2.40 2.07
C LYS A 99 29.53 -1.63 3.02
N LEU A 100 28.49 -2.28 3.52
CA LEU A 100 27.52 -1.71 4.46
C LEU A 100 27.85 -2.04 5.93
N ASP A 101 28.88 -2.85 6.19
CA ASP A 101 29.22 -3.40 7.52
C ASP A 101 29.27 -2.33 8.62
N ALA A 102 29.90 -1.18 8.35
CA ALA A 102 30.01 -0.08 9.32
C ALA A 102 28.66 0.53 9.75
N LEU A 103 27.59 0.30 8.99
CA LEU A 103 26.23 0.77 9.30
C LEU A 103 25.39 -0.31 9.99
N ILE A 104 25.88 -1.55 10.07
CA ILE A 104 25.16 -2.66 10.70
C ILE A 104 25.34 -2.54 12.21
N THR A 105 24.26 -2.15 12.88
CA THR A 105 24.26 -1.99 14.33
C THR A 105 22.97 -2.59 14.89
N PRO A 106 23.04 -3.56 15.81
CA PRO A 106 21.86 -4.28 16.28
C PRO A 106 20.89 -3.43 17.11
N SER A 107 21.33 -2.29 17.66
CA SER A 107 20.55 -1.52 18.63
C SER A 107 20.48 0.00 18.40
N ASN A 108 21.18 0.55 17.41
CA ASN A 108 21.16 2.00 17.19
C ASN A 108 19.97 2.41 16.30
N LEU A 109 19.32 3.50 16.67
CA LEU A 109 18.28 4.11 15.86
C LEU A 109 18.86 4.53 14.49
N GLY A 110 18.21 4.08 13.41
CA GLY A 110 18.66 4.37 12.03
C GLY A 110 19.77 3.44 11.50
N GLY A 111 20.29 2.55 12.34
CA GLY A 111 21.25 1.52 11.94
C GLY A 111 20.61 0.40 11.12
N LEU A 112 21.45 -0.33 10.39
CA LEU A 112 21.03 -1.49 9.61
C LEU A 112 21.03 -2.75 10.46
N LYS A 113 20.09 -3.64 10.17
CA LYS A 113 19.99 -4.97 10.75
C LYS A 113 19.95 -6.00 9.63
N ILE A 114 20.66 -7.11 9.83
CA ILE A 114 20.52 -8.30 8.97
C ILE A 114 19.23 -9.02 9.38
N GLU A 115 18.22 -8.96 8.51
CA GLU A 115 16.92 -9.62 8.75
C GLU A 115 16.96 -11.11 8.42
N GLN A 116 17.65 -11.50 7.35
CA GLN A 116 17.73 -12.88 6.89
C GLN A 116 18.86 -13.05 5.87
N GLU A 117 19.45 -14.24 5.82
CA GLU A 117 20.42 -14.65 4.80
C GLU A 117 19.91 -15.86 4.02
N THR A 118 20.30 -15.97 2.75
CA THR A 118 19.97 -17.11 1.91
C THR A 118 20.95 -17.23 0.74
N ARG A 119 20.99 -18.42 0.12
CA ARG A 119 21.80 -18.69 -1.08
C ARG A 119 21.07 -18.37 -2.38
N SER A 120 19.76 -18.17 -2.35
CA SER A 120 18.97 -17.90 -3.55
C SER A 120 17.79 -16.98 -3.28
N VAL A 121 17.54 -16.10 -4.25
CA VAL A 121 16.39 -15.21 -4.30
C VAL A 121 15.78 -15.27 -5.69
N ILE A 122 14.46 -15.29 -5.77
CA ILE A 122 13.72 -15.17 -7.04
C ILE A 122 12.83 -13.94 -6.91
N ILE A 123 13.09 -12.92 -7.72
CA ILE A 123 12.30 -11.68 -7.76
C ILE A 123 11.45 -11.70 -9.03
N ARG A 124 10.13 -11.70 -8.85
CA ARG A 124 9.16 -11.72 -9.97
C ARG A 124 8.55 -10.34 -10.21
N GLY A 125 8.61 -9.46 -9.22
CA GLY A 125 8.15 -8.08 -9.35
C GLY A 125 8.02 -7.38 -8.00
N LEU A 126 7.26 -6.28 -7.99
CA LEU A 126 7.08 -5.45 -6.81
C LEU A 126 6.32 -6.20 -5.70
N LYS A 127 7.04 -6.49 -4.61
CA LYS A 127 6.56 -7.28 -3.47
C LYS A 127 6.05 -8.67 -3.92
N ASP A 128 6.66 -9.24 -4.96
CA ASP A 128 6.50 -10.64 -5.37
C ASP A 128 7.90 -11.27 -5.52
N TYR A 129 8.36 -11.93 -4.46
CA TYR A 129 9.66 -12.59 -4.44
C TYR A 129 9.70 -13.76 -3.46
N THR A 130 10.63 -14.68 -3.71
CA THR A 130 10.97 -15.77 -2.81
C THR A 130 12.40 -15.56 -2.33
N PHE A 131 12.60 -15.48 -1.02
CA PHE A 131 13.90 -15.31 -0.38
C PHE A 131 14.16 -16.51 0.55
N GLY A 132 14.93 -17.49 0.06
CA GLY A 132 15.03 -18.81 0.71
C GLY A 132 13.66 -19.49 0.81
N SER A 133 13.23 -19.79 2.04
CA SER A 133 11.90 -20.37 2.32
C SER A 133 10.77 -19.34 2.44
N LYS A 134 11.09 -18.04 2.48
CA LYS A 134 10.11 -16.98 2.66
C LYS A 134 9.55 -16.54 1.31
N SER A 135 8.23 -16.69 1.14
CA SER A 135 7.52 -16.13 -0.01
C SER A 135 6.79 -14.85 0.39
N VAL A 136 6.97 -13.79 -0.39
CA VAL A 136 6.29 -12.51 -0.22
C VAL A 136 5.52 -12.23 -1.50
N VAL A 137 4.20 -12.10 -1.40
CA VAL A 137 3.31 -11.77 -2.53
C VAL A 137 2.35 -10.67 -2.12
N LYS A 138 2.37 -9.55 -2.83
CA LYS A 138 1.58 -8.36 -2.50
C LYS A 138 0.09 -8.67 -2.48
N GLY A 139 -0.56 -8.33 -1.37
CA GLY A 139 -2.01 -8.46 -1.24
C GLY A 139 -2.52 -9.90 -1.10
N VAL A 140 -1.60 -10.88 -1.05
CA VAL A 140 -1.89 -12.29 -0.77
C VAL A 140 -1.52 -12.59 0.69
N ARG A 141 -2.47 -13.13 1.45
CA ARG A 141 -2.23 -13.50 2.85
C ARG A 141 -1.34 -14.74 2.97
N LYS A 142 -0.64 -14.88 4.09
CA LYS A 142 0.21 -16.06 4.37
C LYS A 142 -0.58 -17.39 4.37
N ASN A 143 -1.86 -17.34 4.75
CA ASN A 143 -2.76 -18.50 4.78
C ASN A 143 -3.64 -18.61 3.53
N ALA A 144 -3.39 -17.81 2.48
CA ALA A 144 -4.14 -17.90 1.23
C ALA A 144 -3.84 -19.23 0.54
N VAL A 145 -4.87 -19.85 -0.04
CA VAL A 145 -4.73 -21.10 -0.78
C VAL A 145 -4.59 -20.77 -2.26
N GLN A 146 -3.50 -21.21 -2.88
CA GLN A 146 -3.34 -21.10 -4.31
C GLN A 146 -4.27 -22.10 -5.00
N VAL A 147 -5.21 -21.59 -5.80
CA VAL A 147 -6.20 -22.40 -6.51
C VAL A 147 -5.64 -22.87 -7.85
N THR A 148 -5.01 -21.95 -8.57
CA THR A 148 -4.28 -22.18 -9.82
C THR A 148 -3.06 -21.23 -9.89
N ASP A 149 -2.20 -21.35 -10.89
CA ASP A 149 -1.08 -20.42 -11.03
C ASP A 149 -1.57 -18.96 -11.10
N GLY A 150 -0.98 -18.09 -10.28
CA GLY A 150 -1.38 -16.68 -10.16
C GLY A 150 -2.76 -16.41 -9.53
N VAL A 151 -3.50 -17.41 -9.06
CA VAL A 151 -4.84 -17.22 -8.46
C VAL A 151 -4.88 -17.75 -7.03
N PHE A 152 -5.15 -16.84 -6.08
CA PHE A 152 -5.17 -17.14 -4.66
C PHE A 152 -6.55 -16.88 -4.05
N ARG A 153 -7.06 -17.85 -3.29
CA ARG A 153 -8.25 -17.68 -2.47
C ARG A 153 -7.85 -17.24 -1.07
N GLN A 154 -8.45 -16.17 -0.57
CA GLN A 154 -8.20 -15.69 0.78
C GLN A 154 -9.44 -15.07 1.41
N GLU A 155 -9.40 -14.94 2.73
CA GLU A 155 -10.42 -14.25 3.50
C GLU A 155 -10.44 -12.75 3.21
N GLN A 156 -11.66 -12.22 3.11
CA GLN A 156 -11.94 -10.79 3.02
C GLN A 156 -12.66 -10.36 4.29
N TRP A 157 -11.94 -9.60 5.11
CA TRP A 157 -12.45 -9.07 6.37
C TRP A 157 -13.14 -7.73 6.10
N PRO A 158 -14.39 -7.53 6.50
CA PRO A 158 -15.12 -6.31 6.22
C PRO A 158 -14.54 -5.15 7.05
N SER A 159 -14.37 -3.98 6.42
CA SER A 159 -14.04 -2.74 7.13
C SER A 159 -15.29 -2.16 7.76
N PHE A 160 -15.16 -1.30 8.78
CA PHE A 160 -16.30 -0.61 9.39
C PHE A 160 -17.19 0.11 8.35
N ARG A 161 -16.57 0.82 7.39
CA ARG A 161 -17.31 1.42 6.26
C ARG A 161 -17.98 0.38 5.36
N GLY A 162 -17.35 -0.79 5.19
CA GLY A 162 -17.93 -1.90 4.44
C GLY A 162 -19.20 -2.44 5.11
N ILE A 163 -19.16 -2.55 6.44
CA ILE A 163 -20.27 -2.98 7.29
C ILE A 163 -21.42 -1.96 7.24
N LEU A 164 -21.13 -0.66 7.41
CA LEU A 164 -22.18 0.37 7.30
C LEU A 164 -22.82 0.41 5.91
N ARG A 165 -22.07 0.06 4.86
CA ARG A 165 -22.60 0.00 3.49
C ARG A 165 -23.38 -1.26 3.17
N SER A 166 -23.20 -2.37 3.92
CA SER A 166 -24.04 -3.56 3.75
C SER A 166 -25.43 -3.36 4.34
N GLY A 167 -25.61 -2.38 5.23
CA GLY A 167 -26.88 -2.13 5.93
C GLY A 167 -27.18 -3.13 7.05
N GLU A 168 -26.25 -4.04 7.33
CA GLU A 168 -26.32 -5.01 8.41
C GLU A 168 -25.13 -4.81 9.37
N PRO A 169 -25.16 -3.77 10.22
CA PRO A 169 -24.06 -3.44 11.11
C PRO A 169 -23.81 -4.49 12.20
N ASP A 170 -24.86 -5.23 12.56
CA ASP A 170 -24.86 -6.21 13.65
C ASP A 170 -24.29 -7.57 13.23
N THR A 171 -24.01 -7.77 11.94
CA THR A 171 -23.45 -9.02 11.41
C THR A 171 -22.00 -8.82 10.95
N TYR A 172 -21.07 -9.53 11.59
CA TYR A 172 -19.66 -9.54 11.19
C TYR A 172 -19.35 -10.80 10.38
N THR A 173 -19.50 -10.73 9.06
CA THR A 173 -19.23 -11.88 8.17
C THR A 173 -17.87 -11.77 7.48
N VAL A 174 -17.01 -12.76 7.69
CA VAL A 174 -15.76 -12.90 6.94
C VAL A 174 -16.06 -13.61 5.61
N GLY A 175 -15.88 -12.90 4.51
CA GLY A 175 -16.08 -13.44 3.16
C GLY A 175 -14.84 -14.14 2.63
N SER A 176 -14.94 -14.72 1.43
CA SER A 176 -13.80 -15.18 0.65
C SER A 176 -13.71 -14.42 -0.67
N THR A 177 -12.48 -14.18 -1.14
CA THR A 177 -12.22 -13.47 -2.40
C THR A 177 -11.10 -14.15 -3.16
N LEU A 178 -11.17 -14.08 -4.50
CA LEU A 178 -10.08 -14.51 -5.38
C LEU A 178 -9.18 -13.31 -5.71
N LYS A 179 -7.87 -13.52 -5.60
CA LYS A 179 -6.83 -12.58 -6.00
C LYS A 179 -6.14 -13.12 -7.23
N HIS A 180 -6.26 -12.36 -8.31
CA HIS A 180 -5.57 -12.60 -9.57
C HIS A 180 -4.30 -11.75 -9.58
N LEU A 181 -3.14 -12.39 -9.71
CA LEU A 181 -1.84 -11.75 -9.74
C LEU A 181 -1.31 -11.75 -11.18
N SER A 182 -1.36 -10.60 -11.85
CA SER A 182 -0.61 -10.37 -13.08
C SER A 182 0.84 -10.05 -12.72
N ARG A 183 1.79 -10.93 -13.07
CA ARG A 183 3.24 -10.70 -12.89
C ARG A 183 3.84 -9.74 -13.92
N GLU A 184 3.04 -8.78 -14.37
CA GLU A 184 3.45 -7.77 -15.33
C GLU A 184 4.13 -6.61 -14.60
N TYR A 185 5.33 -6.24 -15.04
CA TYR A 185 6.07 -5.11 -14.48
C TYR A 185 5.80 -3.84 -15.28
N THR A 186 5.08 -2.88 -14.68
CA THR A 186 4.60 -1.66 -15.35
C THR A 186 5.27 -0.38 -14.88
N LYS A 187 6.42 -0.47 -14.18
CA LYS A 187 7.11 0.69 -13.58
C LYS A 187 8.44 1.04 -14.24
N GLY A 188 8.75 0.41 -15.36
CA GLY A 188 9.96 0.60 -16.14
C GLY A 188 10.07 -0.50 -17.19
N THR A 189 11.13 -0.45 -17.99
CA THR A 189 11.45 -1.50 -18.95
C THR A 189 12.35 -2.52 -18.28
N VAL A 190 11.98 -3.80 -18.33
CA VAL A 190 12.79 -4.90 -17.80
C VAL A 190 13.71 -5.40 -18.90
N ASN A 191 15.01 -5.30 -18.68
CA ASN A 191 16.03 -5.80 -19.60
C ASN A 191 16.14 -7.35 -19.50
N PRO A 192 16.76 -8.02 -20.49
CA PRO A 192 16.94 -9.48 -20.47
C PRO A 192 17.72 -10.02 -19.27
N ASP A 193 18.57 -9.19 -18.65
CA ASP A 193 19.32 -9.49 -17.43
C ASP A 193 18.50 -9.29 -16.15
N GLY A 194 17.24 -8.87 -16.27
CA GLY A 194 16.33 -8.57 -15.17
C GLY A 194 16.49 -7.17 -14.56
N VAL A 195 17.41 -6.34 -15.06
CA VAL A 195 17.57 -4.96 -14.60
C VAL A 195 16.39 -4.12 -15.10
N VAL A 196 15.82 -3.31 -14.21
CA VAL A 196 14.75 -2.38 -14.56
C VAL A 196 15.34 -1.01 -14.86
N VAL A 197 15.10 -0.51 -16.07
CA VAL A 197 15.40 0.87 -16.44
C VAL A 197 14.13 1.73 -16.33
N PRO A 198 14.21 2.97 -15.81
CA PRO A 198 13.05 3.83 -15.68
C PRO A 198 12.54 4.24 -17.08
N PHE A 199 11.26 4.58 -17.16
CA PHE A 199 10.74 5.24 -18.35
C PHE A 199 11.41 6.61 -18.51
N VAL A 200 11.83 6.92 -19.73
CA VAL A 200 12.35 8.23 -20.10
C VAL A 200 11.19 9.02 -20.68
N PHE A 201 10.89 10.19 -20.10
CA PHE A 201 9.94 11.11 -20.71
C PHE A 201 10.55 11.63 -22.01
N ALA A 202 9.77 11.60 -23.10
CA ALA A 202 10.17 12.28 -24.33
C ALA A 202 10.05 13.78 -24.09
N ASP A 203 11.14 14.45 -23.70
CA ASP A 203 11.18 15.90 -23.50
C ASP A 203 11.09 16.71 -24.83
N VAL A 204 10.54 16.11 -25.89
CA VAL A 204 10.29 16.80 -27.16
C VAL A 204 8.79 17.08 -27.25
N LEU A 205 8.42 18.32 -26.95
CA LEU A 205 7.19 18.90 -27.49
C LEU A 205 7.29 18.80 -29.00
N GLU A 206 6.54 17.89 -29.62
CA GLU A 206 6.19 18.04 -31.03
C GLU A 206 5.50 19.40 -31.15
N THR A 207 6.21 20.36 -31.74
CA THR A 207 5.64 21.65 -32.10
C THR A 207 4.68 21.39 -33.27
N PRO A 208 3.45 21.93 -33.24
CA PRO A 208 2.46 21.70 -34.28
C PRO A 208 2.90 22.24 -35.66
#